data_AF-A0A934NCD3-F1
#
_entry.id   AF-A0A934NCD3-F1
#
_cell.length_a   1.000
_cell.length_b   1.000
_cell.length_c   1.000
_cell.angle_alpha   90.00
_cell.angle_beta   90.00
_cell.angle_gamma   90.00
#
_symmetry.space_group_name_H-M   'P 1'
#
loop_
_entity.id
_entity.type
_entity.pdbx_description
1 polymer ?
#
loop_
_entity_poly.entity_id
_entity_poly.type
_entity_poly.pdbx_seq_one_letter_code
_entity_poly.pdbx_strand_id
1 'polypeptide(L)'
;MLLGLIGRSTADLDVVAIIEHGRYLKATTLPTDLQEVVRATSAVMGIRPDWINPGPTSLLDLGLPEGFAERTIERVYGTLVMHLAGRNDQVFLKLYAAADQGSHSKHFEDLLALEASEEELLGGARWTLTHDPSPGFRQELIRALVALGVENAELRI
;
A
#
# COMPACT_ATOMS: atom_id res chain seq x y z
N MET A 1 1.71 10.65 3.80
CA MET A 1 3.19 10.77 3.75
C MET A 1 3.72 10.49 2.35
N LEU A 2 4.90 11.02 2.01
CA LEU A 2 5.50 11.26 0.68
C LEU A 2 4.66 12.12 -0.30
N LEU A 3 3.34 11.89 -0.39
CA LEU A 3 2.40 12.75 -1.12
C LEU A 3 1.76 13.84 -0.25
N GLY A 4 2.09 13.92 1.04
CA GLY A 4 1.48 14.89 1.96
C GLY A 4 0.01 14.63 2.33
N LEU A 5 -0.58 13.49 1.92
CA LEU A 5 -2.00 13.17 2.20
C LEU A 5 -2.34 13.03 3.69
N ILE A 6 -1.37 12.59 4.50
CA ILE A 6 -1.45 12.49 5.97
C ILE A 6 -0.07 12.83 6.53
N GLY A 7 -0.02 13.33 7.78
CA GLY A 7 1.20 13.65 8.51
C GLY A 7 1.42 12.73 9.72
N ARG A 8 2.30 11.74 9.57
CA ARG A 8 2.79 10.89 10.68
C ARG A 8 4.16 10.31 10.32
N SER A 9 4.93 9.86 11.30
CA SER A 9 6.15 9.08 11.00
C SER A 9 5.80 7.69 10.45
N THR A 10 6.66 7.15 9.60
CA THR A 10 6.64 5.73 9.17
C THR A 10 8.00 5.11 9.44
N ALA A 11 8.03 3.82 9.79
CA ALA A 11 9.27 3.09 10.04
C ALA A 11 9.96 2.70 8.72
N ASP A 12 9.16 2.50 7.68
CA ASP A 12 9.55 1.95 6.39
C ASP A 12 8.72 2.52 5.24
N LEU A 13 9.25 2.35 4.02
CA LEU A 13 8.60 2.57 2.75
C LEU A 13 8.34 1.21 2.10
N ASP A 14 7.07 0.92 1.85
CA ASP A 14 6.64 -0.28 1.17
C ASP A 14 6.83 -0.16 -0.35
N VAL A 15 7.48 -1.16 -0.95
CA VAL A 15 7.68 -1.28 -2.39
C VAL A 15 6.74 -2.37 -2.91
N VAL A 16 5.87 -2.00 -3.84
CA VAL A 16 4.94 -2.94 -4.50
C VAL A 16 5.46 -3.45 -5.84
N ALA A 17 6.45 -2.77 -6.44
CA ALA A 17 7.09 -3.18 -7.69
C ALA A 17 8.45 -2.51 -7.88
N ILE A 18 9.36 -3.18 -8.60
CA ILE A 18 10.51 -2.56 -9.27
C ILE A 18 10.12 -2.30 -10.72
N ILE A 19 10.47 -1.13 -11.26
CA ILE A 19 10.12 -0.76 -12.63
C ILE A 19 11.35 -0.93 -13.52
N GLU A 20 11.26 -1.86 -14.47
CA GLU A 20 12.29 -2.07 -15.49
C GLU A 20 11.67 -2.04 -16.88
N HIS A 21 12.15 -1.14 -17.74
CA HIS A 21 11.65 -0.99 -19.12
C HIS A 21 10.11 -0.83 -19.17
N GLY A 22 9.55 -0.07 -18.22
CA GLY A 22 8.11 0.18 -18.10
C GLY A 22 7.30 -1.00 -17.54
N ARG A 23 7.94 -2.09 -17.09
CA ARG A 23 7.26 -3.26 -16.51
C ARG A 23 7.43 -3.31 -15.00
N TYR A 24 6.38 -3.72 -14.31
CA TYR A 24 6.40 -3.95 -12.87
C TYR A 24 6.90 -5.35 -12.59
N LEU A 25 8.02 -5.43 -11.88
CA LEU A 25 8.69 -6.66 -11.52
C LEU A 25 8.59 -6.90 -10.02
N LYS A 26 8.29 -8.16 -9.67
CA LYS A 26 8.39 -8.65 -8.30
C LYS A 26 9.84 -8.76 -7.89
N ALA A 27 10.14 -8.42 -6.64
CA ALA A 27 11.49 -8.45 -6.11
C ALA A 27 11.48 -9.07 -4.71
N THR A 28 12.01 -10.29 -4.58
CA THR A 28 12.21 -10.90 -3.26
C THR A 28 13.31 -10.21 -2.47
N THR A 29 14.24 -9.56 -3.17
CA THR A 29 15.28 -8.69 -2.61
C THR A 29 15.46 -7.47 -3.51
N LEU A 30 15.88 -6.33 -2.95
CA LEU A 30 16.17 -5.12 -3.75
C LEU A 30 17.41 -5.35 -4.63
N PRO A 31 17.57 -4.62 -5.75
CA PRO A 31 18.82 -4.62 -6.52
C PRO A 31 20.03 -4.34 -5.62
N THR A 32 21.17 -5.02 -5.86
CA THR A 32 22.37 -4.96 -4.99
C THR A 32 22.81 -3.52 -4.73
N ASP A 33 22.92 -2.70 -5.77
CA ASP A 33 23.34 -1.30 -5.67
C ASP A 33 22.39 -0.49 -4.78
N LEU A 34 21.07 -0.76 -4.87
CA LEU A 34 20.08 -0.12 -4.02
C LEU A 34 20.20 -0.59 -2.58
N GLN A 35 20.44 -1.89 -2.34
CA GLN A 35 20.64 -2.40 -0.98
C GLN A 35 21.84 -1.76 -0.27
N GLU A 36 22.95 -1.54 -0.99
CA GLU A 36 24.14 -0.89 -0.44
C GLU A 36 23.84 0.54 -0.01
N VAL A 37 23.16 1.32 -0.86
CA VAL A 37 22.74 2.69 -0.55
C VAL A 37 21.74 2.74 0.60
N VAL A 38 20.77 1.81 0.63
CA VAL A 38 19.78 1.70 1.71
C VAL A 38 20.47 1.45 3.06
N ARG A 39 21.44 0.53 3.12
CA ARG A 39 22.23 0.23 4.32
C ARG A 39 23.11 1.40 4.75
N ALA A 40 23.82 2.03 3.80
CA ALA A 40 24.65 3.20 4.09
C ALA A 40 23.81 4.36 4.64
N THR A 41 22.66 4.63 4.02
CA THR A 41 21.71 5.66 4.49
C THR A 41 21.17 5.33 5.88
N SER A 42 20.82 4.07 6.14
CA SER A 42 20.38 3.63 7.47
C SER A 42 21.42 3.89 8.54
N ALA A 43 22.70 3.58 8.28
CA ALA A 43 23.79 3.83 9.21
C ALA A 43 23.99 5.33 9.50
N VAL A 44 23.90 6.18 8.49
CA VAL A 44 24.05 7.64 8.62
C VAL A 44 22.87 8.27 9.37
N MET A 45 21.65 7.84 9.04
CA MET A 45 20.42 8.43 9.56
C MET A 45 19.98 7.82 10.90
N GLY A 46 20.59 6.72 11.33
CA GLY A 46 20.20 6.01 12.56
C GLY A 46 18.81 5.35 12.46
N ILE A 47 18.38 4.95 11.27
CA ILE A 47 17.11 4.26 11.02
C ILE A 47 17.36 2.77 10.74
N ARG A 48 16.29 1.96 10.72
CA ARG A 48 16.40 0.52 10.46
C ARG A 48 17.01 0.23 9.07
N PRO A 49 17.80 -0.84 8.90
CA PRO A 49 18.43 -1.16 7.60
C PRO A 49 17.47 -1.69 6.54
N ASP A 50 16.25 -2.05 6.93
CA ASP A 50 15.17 -2.54 6.08
C ASP A 50 14.06 -1.51 5.86
N TRP A 51 14.38 -0.21 5.99
CA TRP A 51 13.44 0.89 5.82
C TRP A 51 12.88 1.03 4.39
N ILE A 52 13.46 0.34 3.40
CA ILE A 52 12.81 0.07 2.11
C ILE A 52 12.39 -1.40 2.11
N ASN A 53 11.08 -1.65 2.16
CA ASN A 53 10.49 -2.97 2.34
C ASN A 53 9.96 -3.53 1.00
N PRO A 54 10.62 -4.54 0.39
CA PRO A 54 10.13 -5.18 -0.83
C PRO A 54 9.11 -6.30 -0.58
N GLY A 55 8.74 -6.58 0.68
CA GLY A 55 7.77 -7.63 1.03
C GLY A 55 6.45 -7.52 0.25
N PRO A 56 5.85 -6.32 0.12
CA PRO A 56 4.60 -6.13 -0.64
C PRO A 56 4.71 -6.37 -2.14
N THR A 57 5.90 -6.60 -2.71
CA THR A 57 6.02 -6.99 -4.14
C THR A 57 5.34 -8.33 -4.45
N SER A 58 5.07 -9.16 -3.45
CA SER A 58 4.25 -10.37 -3.61
C SER A 58 2.80 -10.08 -4.06
N LEU A 59 2.28 -8.87 -3.81
CA LEU A 59 0.97 -8.45 -4.31
C LEU A 59 0.88 -8.48 -5.84
N LEU A 60 2.01 -8.39 -6.55
CA LEU A 60 2.01 -8.51 -8.02
C LEU A 60 1.51 -9.87 -8.51
N ASP A 61 1.61 -10.93 -7.70
CA ASP A 61 1.07 -12.25 -8.07
C ASP A 61 -0.47 -12.23 -8.13
N LEU A 62 -1.09 -11.31 -7.39
CA LEU A 62 -2.56 -11.13 -7.29
C LEU A 62 -3.06 -9.97 -8.16
N GLY A 63 -2.15 -9.06 -8.53
CA GLY A 63 -2.39 -7.93 -9.41
C GLY A 63 -2.64 -6.61 -8.66
N LEU A 64 -2.18 -5.50 -9.23
CA LEU A 64 -2.46 -4.17 -8.68
C LEU A 64 -3.84 -3.67 -9.14
N PRO A 65 -4.42 -2.65 -8.47
CA PRO A 65 -5.66 -2.02 -8.91
C PRO A 65 -5.62 -1.62 -10.39
N GLU A 66 -6.74 -1.76 -11.08
CA GLU A 66 -6.85 -1.30 -12.47
C GLU A 66 -6.53 0.19 -12.57
N GLY A 67 -5.67 0.57 -13.52
CA GLY A 67 -5.23 1.95 -13.69
C GLY A 67 -4.16 2.41 -12.68
N PHE A 68 -3.53 1.50 -11.92
CA PHE A 68 -2.53 1.86 -10.91
C PHE A 68 -1.37 2.65 -11.52
N ALA A 69 -0.85 2.22 -12.67
CA ALA A 69 0.33 2.83 -13.29
C ALA A 69 0.09 4.29 -13.69
N GLU A 70 -1.10 4.55 -14.23
CA GLU A 70 -1.58 5.84 -14.69
C GLU A 70 -1.80 6.83 -13.54
N ARG A 71 -2.05 6.32 -12.33
CA ARG A 71 -2.26 7.12 -11.12
C ARG A 71 -1.00 7.32 -10.28
N THR A 72 0.13 6.74 -10.69
CA THR A 72 1.39 6.96 -9.97
C THR A 72 1.88 8.40 -10.13
N ILE A 73 2.49 8.93 -9.07
CA ILE A 73 3.13 10.25 -9.08
C ILE A 73 4.64 10.06 -8.99
N GLU A 74 5.33 10.53 -10.02
CA GLU A 74 6.79 10.45 -10.08
C GLU A 74 7.46 11.45 -9.12
N ARG A 75 8.48 10.98 -8.41
CA ARG A 75 9.44 11.78 -7.64
C ARG A 75 10.85 11.36 -7.99
N VAL A 76 11.68 12.33 -8.34
CA VAL A 76 13.07 12.11 -8.74
C VAL A 76 14.01 12.68 -7.67
N TYR A 77 14.89 11.82 -7.16
CA TYR A 77 15.93 12.15 -6.19
C TYR A 77 17.30 11.78 -6.78
N GLY A 78 17.86 12.68 -7.58
CA GLY A 78 19.08 12.37 -8.34
C GLY A 78 18.81 11.23 -9.34
N THR A 79 19.48 10.10 -9.16
CA THR A 79 19.30 8.90 -10.00
C THR A 79 18.20 7.97 -9.52
N LEU A 80 17.65 8.19 -8.31
CA LEU A 80 16.53 7.41 -7.80
C LEU A 80 15.21 8.00 -8.30
N VAL A 81 14.46 7.22 -9.08
CA VAL A 81 13.11 7.54 -9.51
C VAL A 81 12.12 6.70 -8.72
N MET A 82 11.18 7.36 -8.04
CA MET A 82 10.11 6.72 -7.30
C MET A 82 8.77 7.01 -7.96
N HIS A 83 7.98 5.97 -8.19
CA HIS A 83 6.58 6.08 -8.60
C HIS A 83 5.70 5.85 -7.39
N LEU A 84 5.18 6.94 -6.83
CA LEU A 84 4.35 6.89 -5.62
C LEU A 84 2.92 6.51 -6.00
N ALA A 85 2.35 5.51 -5.35
CA ALA A 85 0.95 5.13 -5.54
C ALA A 85 0.01 6.34 -5.32
N GLY A 86 -0.97 6.51 -6.20
CA GLY A 86 -1.98 7.57 -6.09
C GLY A 86 -2.85 7.42 -4.84
N ARG A 87 -3.70 8.41 -4.56
CA ARG A 87 -4.56 8.40 -3.37
C ARG A 87 -5.46 7.16 -3.32
N ASN A 88 -6.19 6.87 -4.40
CA ASN A 88 -7.06 5.70 -4.47
C ASN A 88 -6.28 4.42 -4.18
N ASP A 89 -5.13 4.24 -4.82
CA ASP A 89 -4.30 3.06 -4.64
C ASP A 89 -3.75 2.93 -3.22
N GLN A 90 -3.39 4.04 -2.57
CA GLN A 90 -3.01 4.03 -1.16
C GLN A 90 -4.16 3.60 -0.25
N VAL A 91 -5.39 4.05 -0.52
CA VAL A 91 -6.59 3.61 0.21
C VAL A 91 -6.80 2.12 0.01
N PHE A 92 -6.70 1.63 -1.23
CA PHE A 92 -6.96 0.22 -1.55
C PHE A 92 -5.95 -0.69 -0.85
N LEU A 93 -4.65 -0.39 -0.98
CA LEU A 93 -3.57 -1.13 -0.32
C LEU A 93 -3.71 -1.13 1.21
N LYS A 94 -4.11 0.02 1.79
CA LYS A 94 -4.35 0.11 3.25
C LYS A 94 -5.58 -0.67 3.69
N LEU A 95 -6.65 -0.66 2.91
CA LEU A 95 -7.85 -1.43 3.21
C LEU A 95 -7.56 -2.94 3.19
N TYR A 96 -6.79 -3.41 2.22
CA TYR A 96 -6.32 -4.80 2.20
C TYR A 96 -5.53 -5.16 3.46
N ALA A 97 -4.54 -4.34 3.81
CA ALA A 97 -3.74 -4.58 5.01
C ALA A 97 -4.54 -4.44 6.31
N ALA A 98 -5.53 -3.54 6.37
CA ALA A 98 -6.39 -3.34 7.52
C ALA A 98 -7.40 -4.49 7.69
N ALA A 99 -7.90 -5.07 6.60
CA ALA A 99 -8.76 -6.25 6.65
C ALA A 99 -7.99 -7.49 7.14
N ASP A 100 -6.72 -7.63 6.75
CA ASP A 100 -5.84 -8.73 7.18
C ASP A 100 -5.40 -8.58 8.66
N GLN A 101 -5.04 -7.36 9.09
CA GLN A 101 -4.47 -7.11 10.43
C GLN A 101 -5.50 -6.62 11.47
N GLY A 102 -6.71 -6.29 11.04
CA GLY A 102 -7.79 -5.78 11.88
C GLY A 102 -7.78 -4.26 12.13
N SER A 103 -8.81 -3.80 12.83
CA SER A 103 -9.12 -2.38 13.07
C SER A 103 -8.15 -1.65 14.01
N HIS A 104 -7.32 -2.37 14.76
CA HIS A 104 -6.27 -1.79 15.60
C HIS A 104 -4.95 -1.59 14.84
N SER A 105 -4.91 -1.88 13.54
CA SER A 105 -3.70 -1.74 12.73
C SER A 105 -3.43 -0.28 12.36
N LYS A 106 -2.15 0.07 12.17
CA LYS A 106 -1.72 1.36 11.61
C LYS A 106 -2.37 1.67 10.25
N HIS A 107 -2.72 0.63 9.49
CA HIS A 107 -3.35 0.75 8.19
C HIS A 107 -4.80 1.22 8.31
N PHE A 108 -5.51 0.76 9.34
CA PHE A 108 -6.85 1.24 9.66
C PHE A 108 -6.81 2.71 10.12
N GLU A 109 -5.88 3.06 11.01
CA GLU A 109 -5.66 4.45 11.44
C GLU A 109 -5.31 5.38 10.26
N ASP A 110 -4.53 4.88 9.29
CA ASP A 110 -4.24 5.62 8.07
C ASP A 110 -5.49 5.91 7.24
N LEU A 111 -6.44 4.96 7.16
CA LEU A 111 -7.70 5.16 6.42
C LEU A 111 -8.57 6.23 7.08
N LEU A 112 -8.62 6.25 8.41
CA LEU A 112 -9.28 7.31 9.17
C LEU A 112 -8.61 8.67 8.94
N ALA A 113 -7.28 8.72 9.03
CA ALA A 113 -6.52 9.95 8.84
C ALA A 113 -6.57 10.49 7.39
N LEU A 114 -6.72 9.58 6.41
CA LEU A 114 -6.94 9.93 5.01
C LEU A 114 -8.34 10.48 4.76
N GLU A 115 -9.27 10.35 5.72
CA GLU A 115 -10.70 10.56 5.54
C GLU A 115 -11.18 9.83 4.29
N ALA A 116 -10.86 8.52 4.21
CA ALA A 116 -11.19 7.71 3.05
C ALA A 116 -12.70 7.74 2.80
N SER A 117 -13.09 8.17 1.61
CA SER A 117 -14.50 8.26 1.24
C SER A 117 -15.10 6.88 1.03
N GLU A 118 -16.41 6.80 1.15
CA GLU A 118 -17.14 5.56 0.89
C GLU A 118 -16.88 4.99 -0.52
N GLU A 119 -16.79 5.86 -1.53
CA GLU A 119 -16.48 5.45 -2.91
C GLU A 119 -15.09 4.81 -3.01
N GLU A 120 -14.08 5.43 -2.39
CA GLU A 120 -12.72 4.89 -2.33
C GLU A 120 -12.69 3.55 -1.60
N LEU A 121 -13.39 3.44 -0.46
CA LEU A 121 -13.45 2.22 0.34
C LEU A 121 -14.13 1.07 -0.40
N LEU A 122 -15.24 1.32 -1.11
CA LEU A 122 -15.92 0.30 -1.90
C LEU A 122 -15.11 -0.10 -3.14
N GLY A 123 -14.41 0.84 -3.76
CA GLY A 123 -13.44 0.55 -4.81
C GLY A 123 -12.33 -0.39 -4.31
N GLY A 124 -11.77 -0.08 -3.15
CA GLY A 124 -10.77 -0.91 -2.49
C GLY A 124 -11.31 -2.29 -2.15
N ALA A 125 -12.52 -2.38 -1.60
CA ALA A 125 -13.15 -3.64 -1.23
C ALA A 125 -13.31 -4.58 -2.44
N ARG A 126 -13.77 -4.06 -3.59
CA ARG A 126 -13.88 -4.85 -4.83
C ARG A 126 -12.53 -5.38 -5.29
N TRP A 127 -11.48 -4.56 -5.25
CA TRP A 127 -10.13 -4.99 -5.61
C TRP A 127 -9.60 -6.04 -4.62
N THR A 128 -9.73 -5.78 -3.32
CA THR A 128 -9.27 -6.65 -2.24
C THR A 128 -9.93 -8.05 -2.28
N LEU A 129 -11.20 -8.14 -2.68
CA LEU A 129 -11.88 -9.44 -2.86
C LEU A 129 -11.37 -10.27 -4.05
N THR A 130 -10.67 -9.66 -5.02
CA THR A 130 -10.00 -10.45 -6.08
C THR A 130 -8.75 -11.16 -5.56
N HIS A 131 -8.21 -10.71 -4.42
CA HIS A 131 -6.98 -11.23 -3.82
C HIS A 131 -7.27 -12.37 -2.84
N ASP A 132 -8.27 -12.17 -1.99
CA ASP A 132 -8.75 -13.19 -1.06
C ASP A 132 -10.29 -13.26 -1.12
N PRO A 133 -10.86 -14.21 -1.89
CA PRO A 133 -12.30 -14.40 -1.99
C PRO A 133 -12.86 -15.25 -0.83
N SER A 134 -12.08 -15.55 0.20
CA SER A 134 -12.52 -16.43 1.28
C SER A 134 -13.62 -15.78 2.13
N PRO A 135 -14.60 -16.57 2.64
CA PRO A 135 -15.64 -16.04 3.51
C PRO A 135 -15.08 -15.39 4.79
N GLY A 136 -13.97 -15.91 5.32
CA GLY A 136 -13.32 -15.37 6.51
C GLY A 136 -12.79 -13.97 6.26
N PHE A 137 -12.02 -13.80 5.18
CA PHE A 137 -11.51 -12.50 4.78
C PHE A 137 -12.65 -11.50 4.46
N ARG A 138 -13.68 -11.94 3.73
CA ARG A 138 -14.87 -11.10 3.45
C ARG A 138 -15.53 -10.59 4.74
N GLN A 139 -15.60 -11.43 5.78
CA GLN A 139 -16.18 -11.02 7.06
C GLN A 139 -15.35 -9.93 7.75
N GLU A 140 -14.02 -10.04 7.74
CA GLU A 140 -13.13 -9.01 8.29
C GLU A 140 -13.16 -7.72 7.48
N LEU A 141 -13.21 -7.81 6.14
CA LEU A 141 -13.39 -6.66 5.26
C LEU A 141 -14.69 -5.90 5.58
N ILE A 142 -15.82 -6.61 5.76
CA ILE A 142 -17.10 -5.99 6.15
C ILE A 142 -16.97 -5.29 7.50
N ARG A 143 -16.33 -5.92 8.50
CA ARG A 143 -16.11 -5.28 9.81
C ARG A 143 -15.30 -4.00 9.67
N ALA A 144 -14.24 -4.02 8.88
CA ALA A 144 -13.40 -2.84 8.62
C ALA A 144 -14.21 -1.72 7.95
N LEU A 145 -14.98 -2.04 6.90
CA LEU A 145 -15.81 -1.07 6.19
C LEU A 145 -16.87 -0.42 7.09
N VAL A 146 -17.59 -1.21 7.89
CA VAL A 146 -18.57 -0.69 8.86
C VAL A 146 -17.90 0.22 9.88
N ALA A 147 -16.73 -0.17 10.40
CA ALA A 147 -15.97 0.64 11.34
C ALA A 147 -15.42 1.94 10.73
N LEU A 148 -15.23 1.98 9.40
CA LEU A 148 -14.85 3.17 8.63
C LEU A 148 -16.07 4.00 8.17
N GLY A 149 -17.29 3.62 8.58
CA GLY A 149 -18.51 4.38 8.32
C GLY A 149 -19.27 3.99 7.06
N VAL A 150 -18.93 2.88 6.40
CA VAL A 150 -19.70 2.37 5.25
C VAL A 150 -20.91 1.59 5.74
N GLU A 151 -22.09 2.17 5.58
CA GLU A 151 -23.35 1.53 5.96
C GLU A 151 -23.74 0.40 4.99
N ASN A 152 -24.33 -0.67 5.52
CA ASN A 152 -24.79 -1.85 4.78
C ASN A 152 -23.72 -2.45 3.85
N ALA A 153 -22.45 -2.45 4.28
CA ALA A 153 -21.30 -2.86 3.49
C ALA A 153 -21.48 -4.25 2.86
N GLU A 154 -22.14 -5.17 3.56
CA GLU A 154 -22.41 -6.55 3.13
C GLU A 154 -23.28 -6.65 1.87
N LEU A 155 -24.11 -5.64 1.59
CA LEU A 155 -24.98 -5.56 0.40
C LEU A 155 -24.28 -4.90 -0.80
N ARG A 156 -23.08 -4.35 -0.60
CA ARG A 156 -22.41 -3.45 -1.55
C ARG A 156 -21.12 -3.99 -2.12
N ILE A 157 -20.66 -5.15 -1.63
CA ILE A 157 -19.40 -5.81 -2.03
C ILE A 157 -19.59 -7.30 -2.29
#